data_AF-A0A6J6MGP5-F1
#
_entry.id   AF-A0A6J6MGP5-F1
#
_cell.length_a   1.000
_cell.length_b   1.000
_cell.length_c   1.000
_cell.angle_alpha   90.00
_cell.angle_beta   90.00
_cell.angle_gamma   90.00
#
_symmetry.space_group_name_H-M   'P 1'
#
loop_
_entity.id
_entity.type
_entity.pdbx_description
1 polymer ?
#
loop_
_entity_poly.entity_id
_entity_poly.type
_entity_poly.pdbx_seq_one_letter_code
_entity_poly.pdbx_strand_id
1 'polypeptide(L)'
;MVIGEEISAHANPVSLIDGVLTLQTTSTAWATQLRLLAPQIIKTIQTSASGALVETVVILGPHAPSWRKGLRTIKGSRGPRDTYS
;
A
#
# COMPACT_ATOMS: atom_id res chain seq x y z
N MET A 1 11.63 -20.46 -9.96
CA MET A 1 11.10 -19.14 -10.37
C MET A 1 11.77 -18.08 -9.50
N VAL A 2 12.62 -17.23 -10.07
CA VAL A 2 13.54 -16.34 -9.32
C VAL A 2 12.88 -15.04 -8.87
N ILE A 3 11.71 -14.69 -9.44
CA ILE A 3 11.04 -13.41 -9.19
C ILE A 3 10.65 -13.23 -7.71
N GLY A 4 10.24 -14.29 -7.01
CA GLY A 4 9.83 -14.17 -5.60
C GLY A 4 10.98 -13.86 -4.64
N GLU A 5 12.16 -14.42 -4.89
CA GLU A 5 13.33 -14.30 -3.99
C GLU A 5 13.97 -12.92 -4.09
N GLU A 6 14.09 -12.40 -5.31
CA GLU A 6 14.66 -11.07 -5.58
C GLU A 6 13.75 -9.95 -5.05
N ILE A 7 12.43 -10.12 -5.17
CA ILE A 7 11.45 -9.17 -4.62
C ILE A 7 11.49 -9.20 -3.09
N SER A 8 11.54 -10.38 -2.47
CA SER A 8 11.58 -10.51 -1.00
C SER A 8 12.83 -9.86 -0.39
N ALA A 9 13.96 -9.86 -1.11
CA ALA A 9 15.19 -9.21 -0.69
C ALA A 9 15.11 -7.66 -0.68
N HIS A 10 14.25 -7.07 -1.51
CA HIS A 10 14.20 -5.62 -1.73
C HIS A 10 12.87 -4.95 -1.38
N ALA A 11 11.83 -5.76 -1.10
CA ALA A 11 10.50 -5.31 -0.70
C ALA A 11 9.91 -6.26 0.34
N ASN A 12 9.45 -5.69 1.44
CA ASN A 12 8.83 -6.41 2.53
C ASN A 12 7.32 -6.15 2.57
N PRO A 13 6.47 -7.18 2.72
CA PRO A 13 5.05 -7.00 2.91
C PRO A 13 4.77 -6.36 4.27
N VAL A 14 4.10 -5.22 4.25
CA VAL A 14 3.73 -4.46 5.44
C VAL A 14 2.36 -4.89 5.96
N SER A 15 1.39 -5.02 5.06
CA SER A 15 0.00 -5.34 5.41
C SER A 15 -0.77 -5.84 4.19
N LEU A 16 -1.74 -6.72 4.42
CA LEU A 16 -2.74 -7.13 3.44
C LEU A 16 -4.13 -6.87 4.04
N ILE A 17 -4.83 -5.88 3.53
CA ILE A 17 -6.14 -5.45 4.05
C ILE A 17 -7.08 -5.28 2.87
N ASP A 18 -8.24 -5.94 2.89
CA ASP A 18 -9.28 -5.81 1.85
C ASP A 18 -8.73 -6.08 0.43
N GLY A 19 -7.86 -7.07 0.30
CA GLY A 19 -7.19 -7.40 -0.96
C GLY A 19 -6.13 -6.41 -1.43
N VAL A 20 -5.77 -5.41 -0.62
CA VAL A 20 -4.69 -4.47 -0.89
C VAL A 20 -3.43 -4.92 -0.17
N LEU A 21 -2.45 -5.40 -0.92
CA LEU A 21 -1.12 -5.74 -0.42
C LEU A 21 -0.21 -4.52 -0.43
N THR A 22 0.24 -4.09 0.74
CA THR A 22 1.21 -3.01 0.88
C THR A 22 2.62 -3.59 0.98
N LEU A 23 3.52 -3.18 0.09
CA LEU A 23 4.93 -3.54 0.08
C LEU A 23 5.78 -2.30 0.39
N GLN A 24 6.72 -2.42 1.33
CA GLN A 24 7.72 -1.41 1.61
C GLN A 24 9.05 -1.82 1.00
N THR A 25 9.59 -0.98 0.13
CA THR A 25 10.91 -1.17 -0.46
C THR A 25 11.93 -0.20 0.14
N THR A 26 13.16 -0.66 0.25
CA THR A 26 14.31 0.12 0.72
C THR A 26 14.97 0.94 -0.38
N SER A 27 14.52 0.80 -1.64
CA SER A 27 15.14 1.46 -2.79
C SER A 27 14.11 2.07 -3.73
N THR A 28 14.33 3.31 -4.16
CA THR A 28 13.47 4.00 -5.12
C THR A 28 13.52 3.37 -6.52
N ALA A 29 14.68 2.85 -6.94
CA ALA A 29 14.81 2.12 -8.21
C ALA A 29 13.93 0.86 -8.24
N TRP A 30 14.00 0.07 -7.16
CA TRP A 30 13.15 -1.10 -6.97
C TRP A 30 11.66 -0.76 -6.91
N ALA A 31 11.29 0.35 -6.26
CA ALA A 31 9.90 0.79 -6.22
C ALA A 31 9.31 0.96 -7.63
N THR A 32 10.08 1.55 -8.54
CA THR A 32 9.65 1.75 -9.94
C THR A 32 9.55 0.42 -10.69
N GLN A 33 10.55 -0.47 -10.56
CA GLN A 33 10.51 -1.79 -11.20
C GLN A 33 9.32 -2.63 -10.71
N LEU A 34 9.08 -2.64 -9.40
CA LEU A 34 7.96 -3.36 -8.80
C LEU A 34 6.61 -2.81 -9.26
N ARG A 35 6.49 -1.50 -9.51
CA ARG A 35 5.27 -0.92 -10.07
C ARG A 35 5.00 -1.40 -11.50
N LEU A 36 6.05 -1.51 -12.31
CA LEU A 36 5.94 -2.06 -13.67
C LEU A 36 5.58 -3.55 -13.65
N LEU A 37 6.09 -4.29 -12.66
CA LEU A 37 5.85 -5.73 -12.49
C LEU A 37 4.61 -6.04 -11.63
N ALA A 38 3.97 -5.04 -11.04
CA ALA A 38 2.82 -5.19 -10.14
C ALA A 38 1.72 -6.14 -10.66
N PRO A 39 1.24 -6.03 -11.92
CA PRO A 39 0.21 -6.94 -12.41
C PRO A 39 0.68 -8.40 -12.47
N GLN A 40 1.96 -8.63 -12.76
CA GLN A 40 2.53 -9.98 -12.77
C GLN A 40 2.67 -10.54 -11.36
N ILE A 41 3.10 -9.70 -10.40
CA ILE A 41 3.21 -10.06 -8.98
C ILE A 41 1.85 -10.45 -8.42
N ILE A 42 0.80 -9.67 -8.69
CA ILE A 42 -0.58 -9.98 -8.29
C ILE A 42 -0.98 -11.36 -8.80
N LYS A 43 -0.77 -11.64 -10.09
CA LYS A 43 -1.13 -12.92 -10.71
C LYS A 43 -0.37 -14.10 -10.11
N THR A 44 0.92 -13.92 -9.83
CA THR A 44 1.73 -14.93 -9.14
C THR A 44 1.23 -15.19 -7.73
N ILE A 45 0.94 -14.13 -6.96
CA ILE A 45 0.43 -14.27 -5.58
C ILE A 45 -0.92 -14.98 -5.59
N GLN A 46 -1.86 -14.56 -6.44
CA GLN A 46 -3.17 -15.20 -6.61
C GLN A 46 -3.06 -16.68 -6.98
N THR A 47 -2.06 -17.06 -7.78
CA THR A 47 -1.82 -18.46 -8.17
C THR A 47 -1.22 -19.28 -7.03
N SER A 48 -0.33 -18.68 -6.23
CA SER A 48 0.39 -19.35 -5.14
C SER A 48 -0.37 -19.42 -3.81
N ALA A 49 -1.26 -18.46 -3.54
CA ALA A 49 -1.95 -18.31 -2.26
C ALA A 49 -3.46 -18.29 -2.48
N SER A 50 -4.09 -19.47 -2.51
CA SER A 50 -5.54 -19.63 -2.73
C SER A 50 -6.44 -18.95 -1.69
N GLY A 51 -5.90 -18.44 -0.58
CA GLY A 51 -6.65 -17.73 0.47
C GLY A 51 -6.43 -16.22 0.51
N ALA A 52 -5.44 -15.69 -0.21
CA ALA A 52 -5.13 -14.26 -0.24
C ALA A 52 -5.56 -13.67 -1.58
N LEU A 53 -6.78 -13.14 -1.64
CA LEU A 53 -7.29 -12.34 -2.76
C LEU A 53 -6.55 -11.01 -2.80
N VAL A 54 -5.32 -10.99 -3.30
CA VAL A 54 -4.63 -9.74 -3.60
C VAL A 54 -5.20 -9.19 -4.90
N GLU A 55 -5.90 -8.08 -4.83
CA GLU A 55 -6.45 -7.35 -5.98
C GLU A 55 -5.57 -6.17 -6.36
N THR A 56 -4.96 -5.52 -5.36
CA THR A 56 -4.13 -4.32 -5.56
C THR A 56 -2.82 -4.43 -4.80
N VAL A 57 -1.73 -3.97 -5.40
CA VAL A 57 -0.42 -3.85 -4.75
C VAL A 57 -0.04 -2.38 -4.63
N VAL A 58 0.23 -1.93 -3.41
CA VAL A 58 0.71 -0.59 -3.09
C VAL A 58 2.18 -0.66 -2.73
N ILE A 59 3.02 0.04 -3.49
CA ILE A 59 4.47 0.07 -3.26
C ILE A 59 4.90 1.39 -2.62
N LEU A 60 5.32 1.29 -1.37
CA LEU A 60 5.88 2.34 -0.54
C LEU A 60 7.40 2.41 -0.77
N GLY A 61 7.89 3.57 -1.20
CA GLY A 61 9.33 3.81 -1.33
C GLY A 61 10.06 3.86 0.03
N PRO A 62 11.41 3.92 0.04
CA PRO A 62 12.20 4.03 1.28
C PRO A 62 11.90 5.33 2.04
N HIS A 63 11.56 6.38 1.29
CA HIS A 63 11.06 7.65 1.79
C HIS A 63 9.55 7.74 1.56
N ALA A 64 8.81 6.66 1.82
CA ALA A 64 7.36 6.74 1.78
C ALA A 64 6.92 7.81 2.78
N PRO A 65 6.16 8.83 2.34
CA PRO A 65 5.60 9.79 3.28
C PRO A 65 4.80 8.97 4.29
N SER A 66 5.18 9.08 5.56
CA SER A 66 4.51 8.39 6.65
C SER A 66 3.03 8.66 6.49
N TRP A 67 2.24 7.63 6.18
CA TRP A 67 0.80 7.75 6.01
C TRP A 67 0.27 8.31 7.33
N ARG A 68 0.09 9.62 7.36
CA ARG A 68 -0.52 10.33 8.48
C ARG A 68 -1.95 9.84 8.51
N LYS A 69 -2.15 8.80 9.33
CA LYS A 69 -3.34 8.51 10.11
C LYS A 69 -4.08 9.83 10.34
N GLY A 70 -5.14 10.03 9.57
CA GLY A 70 -5.74 11.35 9.46
C GLY A 70 -6.91 11.40 8.49
N LEU A 71 -7.74 10.35 8.43
CA LEU A 71 -9.15 10.59 8.19
C LEU A 71 -9.63 11.40 9.42
N ARG A 72 -9.40 12.71 9.41
CA ARG A 72 -10.05 13.64 10.34
C ARG A 72 -11.53 13.59 9.98
N THR A 73 -12.20 12.58 10.52
CA THR A 73 -13.62 12.64 10.83
C THR A 73 -13.77 13.78 11.83
N ILE A 74 -13.92 15.00 11.32
CA ILE A 74 -14.70 16.04 11.98
C ILE A 74 -15.98 16.23 11.17
N LYS A 75 -16.78 15.17 11.11
CA LYS A 75 -18.19 15.28 10.75
C LYS A 75 -18.91 15.66 12.04
N GLY A 76 -18.95 16.94 12.37
CA GLY A 76 -19.70 17.38 13.55
C GLY A 76 -19.38 18.76 14.06
N SER A 77 -19.59 19.79 13.26
CA SER A 77 -20.00 21.12 13.76
C SER A 77 -20.91 21.78 12.74
N ARG A 78 -22.19 21.39 12.76
CA ARG A 78 -23.28 22.23 12.27
C ARG A 78 -23.59 23.23 13.38
N GLY A 79 -23.53 24.52 13.05
CA GLY A 79 -24.04 25.58 13.89
C GLY A 79 -23.60 26.94 13.36
N PRO A 80 -24.39 27.62 12.50
CA PRO A 80 -24.20 29.05 12.31
C PRO A 80 -24.70 29.70 13.60
N ARG A 81 -23.77 30.12 14.45
CA ARG A 81 -24.12 30.92 15.62
C ARG A 81 -23.29 32.18 15.61
N ASP A 82 -23.90 33.15 14.95
CA ASP A 82 -23.97 34.54 15.41
C ASP A 82 -23.77 34.62 16.94
N THR A 83 -22.71 35.28 17.38
CA THR A 83 -22.73 36.01 18.65
C THR A 83 -21.75 37.17 18.56
N TYR A 84 -22.35 38.37 18.53
CA TYR A 84 -21.80 39.71 18.72
C TYR A 84 -20.77 39.79 19.85
N SER A 85 -19.63 40.44 19.60
CA SER A 85 -18.82 41.22 20.56
C SER A 85 -17.74 41.99 19.81
#